data_AF-A0A9X3AJP7-F1
#
_entry.id   AF-A0A9X3AJP7-F1
#
_cell.length_a   1.000
_cell.length_b   1.000
_cell.length_c   1.000
_cell.angle_alpha   90.00
_cell.angle_beta   90.00
_cell.angle_gamma   90.00
#
_symmetry.space_group_name_H-M   'P 1'
#
loop_
_entity.id
_entity.type
_entity.pdbx_description
1 polymer ?
#
loop_
_entity_poly.entity_id
_entity_poly.type
_entity_poly.pdbx_seq_one_letter_code
_entity_poly.pdbx_strand_id
1 'polypeptide(L)'
;MKHWALVTAQPQPTGSRLAVVAVVLAVVVGVVAVGGVLSGDPVGYGVPVWPFANAADEAEGRVMASVVTAARADAASLGSLAGVPAAVKAGDVEVLRTQVERGGLAVWLLLRLQVPSVGVRCREVVVLGATPVEVNSRRVDC
;
A
#
# COMPACT_ATOMS: atom_id res chain seq x y z
N MET A 1 -39.92 60.76 -36.66
CA MET A 1 -40.02 60.25 -35.27
C MET A 1 -39.01 59.11 -35.15
N LYS A 2 -38.07 59.17 -34.20
CA LYS A 2 -37.01 58.15 -34.05
C LYS A 2 -37.46 57.11 -33.04
N HIS A 3 -37.53 55.85 -33.45
CA HIS A 3 -37.90 54.72 -32.59
C HIS A 3 -36.62 54.06 -32.09
N TRP A 4 -36.46 53.99 -30.76
CA TRP A 4 -35.36 53.26 -30.13
C TRP A 4 -35.90 51.90 -29.70
N ALA A 5 -35.36 50.83 -30.27
CA ALA A 5 -35.65 49.46 -29.85
C ALA A 5 -34.55 49.01 -28.88
N LEU A 6 -34.94 48.63 -27.67
CA LEU A 6 -34.04 48.05 -26.68
C LEU A 6 -33.77 46.59 -27.10
N VAL A 7 -32.62 46.32 -27.71
CA VAL A 7 -32.18 44.97 -28.03
C VAL A 7 -31.54 44.38 -26.77
N THR A 8 -32.29 43.60 -26.01
CA THR A 8 -31.72 42.80 -24.92
C THR A 8 -31.09 41.55 -25.53
N ALA A 9 -29.76 41.49 -25.52
CA ALA A 9 -29.06 40.26 -25.87
C ALA A 9 -29.33 39.23 -24.77
N GLN A 10 -30.15 38.21 -25.06
CA GLN A 10 -30.27 37.05 -24.18
C GLN A 10 -28.93 36.29 -24.21
N PRO A 11 -28.29 36.01 -23.06
CA PRO A 11 -27.12 35.16 -23.03
C PRO A 11 -27.56 33.75 -23.46
N GLN A 12 -27.04 33.26 -24.60
CA GLN A 12 -27.17 31.86 -24.94
C GLN A 12 -26.37 31.04 -23.92
N PRO A 13 -26.95 30.02 -23.26
CA PRO A 13 -26.18 29.12 -22.41
C PRO A 13 -25.32 28.21 -23.29
N THR A 14 -24.14 28.68 -23.67
CA THR A 14 -23.08 27.88 -24.32
C THR A 14 -22.29 27.12 -23.26
N GLY A 15 -22.95 26.20 -22.58
CA GLY A 15 -22.31 25.19 -21.75
C GLY A 15 -22.81 23.83 -22.17
N SER A 16 -22.08 23.14 -23.05
CA SER A 16 -22.53 21.84 -23.54
C SER A 16 -22.59 20.87 -22.35
N ARG A 17 -23.76 20.27 -22.13
CA ARG A 17 -23.94 19.23 -21.09
C ARG A 17 -22.88 18.13 -21.22
N LEU A 18 -22.41 17.89 -22.44
CA LEU A 18 -21.28 17.02 -22.76
C LEU A 18 -19.97 17.44 -22.10
N ALA A 19 -19.63 18.73 -22.08
CA ALA A 19 -18.43 19.23 -21.40
C ALA A 19 -18.53 18.99 -19.88
N VAL A 20 -19.70 19.22 -19.29
CA VAL A 20 -19.94 18.95 -17.86
C VAL A 20 -19.81 17.46 -17.57
N VAL A 21 -20.41 16.59 -18.38
CA VAL A 21 -20.30 15.13 -18.24
C VAL A 21 -18.86 14.66 -18.38
N ALA A 22 -18.11 15.20 -19.35
CA ALA A 22 -16.70 14.86 -19.55
C ALA A 22 -15.83 15.26 -18.35
N VAL A 23 -16.06 16.45 -17.78
CA VAL A 23 -15.35 16.90 -16.57
C VAL A 23 -15.67 15.99 -15.39
N VAL A 24 -16.94 15.64 -15.16
CA VAL A 24 -17.32 14.72 -14.08
C VAL A 24 -16.67 13.35 -14.27
N LEU A 25 -16.66 12.80 -15.48
CA LEU A 25 -15.99 11.54 -15.79
C LEU A 25 -14.47 11.62 -15.54
N ALA A 26 -13.82 12.69 -15.97
CA ALA A 26 -12.39 12.91 -15.74
C ALA A 26 -12.07 13.00 -14.25
N VAL A 27 -12.92 13.67 -13.46
CA VAL A 27 -12.79 13.73 -12.00
C VAL A 27 -12.97 12.35 -11.37
N VAL A 28 -13.99 11.59 -11.77
CA VAL A 28 -14.22 10.23 -11.24
C VAL A 28 -13.04 9.31 -11.57
N VAL A 29 -12.57 9.31 -12.82
CA VAL A 29 -11.41 8.50 -13.23
C VAL A 29 -10.16 8.94 -12.48
N GLY A 30 -9.94 10.24 -12.32
CA GLY A 30 -8.83 10.78 -11.55
C GLY A 30 -8.88 10.34 -10.09
N VAL A 31 -10.05 10.39 -9.45
CA VAL A 31 -10.25 9.94 -8.06
C VAL A 31 -10.06 8.44 -7.92
N VAL A 32 -10.54 7.63 -8.87
CA VAL A 32 -10.35 6.17 -8.85
C VAL A 32 -8.88 5.81 -9.08
N ALA A 33 -8.20 6.49 -10.02
CA ALA A 33 -6.79 6.25 -10.29
C ALA A 33 -5.90 6.67 -9.11
N VAL A 34 -6.12 7.87 -8.55
CA VAL A 34 -5.41 8.35 -7.37
C VAL A 34 -5.74 7.49 -6.15
N GLY A 35 -7.00 7.11 -5.96
CA GLY A 35 -7.44 6.18 -4.92
C GLY A 35 -6.79 4.80 -5.05
N GLY A 36 -6.59 4.31 -6.28
CA GLY A 36 -5.87 3.06 -6.56
C GLY A 36 -4.38 3.15 -6.20
N VAL A 37 -3.72 4.26 -6.54
CA VAL A 37 -2.31 4.50 -6.16
C VAL A 37 -2.16 4.66 -4.64
N LEU A 38 -3.09 5.37 -4.00
CA LEU A 38 -3.13 5.51 -2.54
C LEU A 38 -3.51 4.18 -1.85
N SER A 39 -4.33 3.32 -2.45
CA SER A 39 -4.55 1.96 -1.93
C SER A 39 -3.31 1.05 -2.04
N GLY A 40 -2.22 1.56 -2.61
CA GLY A 40 -1.06 0.79 -3.07
C GLY A 40 -0.50 -0.18 -2.04
N ASP A 41 -0.22 0.27 -0.81
CA ASP A 41 0.27 -0.62 0.24
C ASP A 41 0.42 0.10 1.60
N PRO A 42 -0.62 0.28 2.43
CA PRO A 42 -0.49 0.98 3.71
C PRO A 42 0.59 0.36 4.62
N VAL A 43 0.77 -0.95 4.51
CA VAL A 43 1.76 -1.73 5.28
C VAL A 43 3.18 -1.52 4.74
N GLY A 44 3.35 -1.35 3.43
CA GLY A 44 4.63 -1.05 2.80
C GLY A 44 5.13 0.37 3.11
N TYR A 45 4.22 1.33 3.27
CA TYR A 45 4.56 2.73 3.57
C TYR A 45 4.79 3.02 5.07
N GLY A 46 4.51 2.07 5.97
CA GLY A 46 4.77 2.23 7.41
C GLY A 46 3.98 3.37 8.07
N VAL A 47 2.87 3.80 7.47
CA VAL A 47 2.06 4.93 7.93
C VAL A 47 1.09 4.49 9.03
N PRO A 48 1.04 5.21 10.17
CA PRO A 48 0.28 4.77 11.34
C PRO A 48 -1.24 4.85 11.17
N VAL A 49 -1.72 5.72 10.27
CA VAL A 49 -3.13 5.87 9.94
C VAL A 49 -3.25 5.98 8.42
N TRP A 50 -3.94 5.03 7.80
CA TRP A 50 -4.30 5.08 6.39
C TRP A 50 -5.82 5.19 6.25
N PRO A 51 -6.36 6.35 5.84
CA PRO A 51 -7.81 6.58 5.82
C PRO A 51 -8.56 5.73 4.79
N PHE A 52 -7.82 5.06 3.89
CA PHE A 52 -8.35 4.16 2.87
C PHE A 52 -8.11 2.68 3.20
N ALA A 53 -7.52 2.37 4.36
CA ALA A 53 -7.35 0.98 4.77
C ALA A 53 -8.72 0.36 5.05
N ASN A 54 -8.93 -0.84 4.51
CA ASN A 54 -10.09 -1.66 4.82
C ASN A 54 -9.73 -2.71 5.89
N ALA A 55 -10.72 -3.47 6.36
CA ALA A 55 -10.50 -4.53 7.36
C ALA A 55 -9.50 -5.62 6.93
N ALA A 56 -9.31 -5.78 5.62
CA ALA A 56 -8.34 -6.69 5.03
C ALA A 56 -6.90 -6.15 5.16
N ASP A 57 -6.70 -4.86 4.88
CA ASP A 57 -5.42 -4.18 5.08
C ASP A 57 -5.03 -4.13 6.57
N GLU A 58 -6.01 -3.96 7.47
CA GLU A 58 -5.77 -4.06 8.92
C GLU A 58 -5.36 -5.47 9.35
N ALA A 59 -6.02 -6.51 8.82
CA ALA A 59 -5.67 -7.90 9.13
C ALA A 59 -4.27 -8.25 8.62
N GLU A 60 -3.92 -7.83 7.40
CA GLU A 60 -2.58 -7.98 6.84
C GLU A 60 -1.54 -7.18 7.64
N GLY A 61 -1.88 -5.97 8.08
CA GLY A 61 -1.04 -5.14 8.94
C GLY A 61 -0.74 -5.79 10.30
N ARG A 62 -1.71 -6.48 10.91
CA ARG A 62 -1.48 -7.26 12.15
C ARG A 62 -0.49 -8.41 11.94
N VAL A 63 -0.62 -9.15 10.84
CA VAL A 63 0.32 -10.22 10.50
C VAL A 63 1.72 -9.64 10.27
N MET A 64 1.84 -8.55 9.50
CA MET A 64 3.12 -7.89 9.26
C MET A 64 3.74 -7.27 10.51
N ALA A 65 2.94 -6.77 11.46
CA ALA A 65 3.45 -6.33 12.75
C ALA A 65 4.11 -7.48 13.53
N SER A 66 3.55 -8.70 13.46
CA SER A 66 4.16 -9.88 14.08
C SER A 66 5.48 -10.27 13.41
N VAL A 67 5.56 -10.18 12.07
CA VAL A 67 6.79 -10.40 11.30
C VAL A 67 7.88 -9.40 11.69
N VAL A 68 7.53 -8.11 11.79
CA VAL A 68 8.47 -7.06 12.21
C VAL A 68 8.97 -7.29 13.64
N THR A 69 8.08 -7.64 14.57
CA THR A 69 8.46 -7.93 15.96
C THR A 69 9.37 -9.16 16.04
N ALA A 70 9.05 -10.24 15.31
CA ALA A 70 9.87 -11.44 15.29
C ALA A 70 11.27 -11.17 14.70
N ALA A 71 11.35 -10.44 13.58
CA ALA A 71 12.62 -10.06 12.98
C ALA A 71 13.49 -9.21 13.92
N ARG A 72 12.87 -8.24 14.62
CA ARG A 72 13.57 -7.39 15.59
C ARG A 72 14.05 -8.16 16.81
N ALA A 73 13.23 -9.07 17.34
CA ALA A 73 13.59 -9.90 18.49
C ALA A 73 14.78 -10.82 18.17
N ASP A 74 14.76 -11.46 17.00
CA ASP A 74 15.84 -12.32 16.53
C ASP A 74 17.14 -11.53 16.34
N ALA A 75 17.07 -10.41 15.60
CA ALA A 75 18.21 -9.53 15.35
C ALA A 75 18.86 -9.01 16.64
N ALA A 76 18.04 -8.62 17.63
CA ALA A 76 18.51 -8.15 18.93
C ALA A 76 19.19 -9.27 19.74
N SER A 77 18.75 -10.52 19.57
CA SER A 77 19.30 -11.67 20.30
C SER A 77 20.62 -12.19 19.72
N LEU A 78 20.76 -12.17 18.38
CA LEU A 78 21.90 -12.76 17.67
C LEU A 78 22.91 -11.72 17.19
N GLY A 79 22.57 -10.43 17.18
CA GLY A 79 23.37 -9.38 16.54
C GLY A 79 23.52 -9.58 15.03
N SER A 80 22.66 -10.39 14.42
CA SER A 80 22.67 -10.79 13.02
C SER A 80 21.24 -11.12 12.58
N LEU A 81 20.96 -10.96 11.28
CA LEU A 81 19.67 -11.27 10.67
C LEU A 81 19.57 -12.71 10.15
N ALA A 82 20.59 -13.55 10.36
CA ALA A 82 20.61 -14.91 9.84
C ALA A 82 19.48 -15.81 10.37
N GLY A 83 18.96 -15.53 11.58
CA GLY A 83 17.85 -16.27 12.20
C GLY A 83 16.46 -15.79 11.77
N VAL A 84 16.35 -14.60 11.18
CA VAL A 84 15.09 -13.95 10.81
C VAL A 84 14.18 -14.87 9.97
N PRO A 85 14.64 -15.58 8.93
CA PRO A 85 13.79 -16.50 8.17
C PRO A 85 13.05 -17.54 9.02
N ALA A 86 13.71 -18.07 10.05
CA ALA A 86 13.12 -19.05 10.95
C ALA A 86 12.19 -18.37 11.96
N ALA A 87 12.56 -17.20 12.47
CA ALA A 87 11.78 -16.44 13.43
C ALA A 87 10.44 -15.93 12.86
N VAL A 88 10.41 -15.54 11.59
CA VAL A 88 9.18 -15.02 10.95
C VAL A 88 8.20 -16.13 10.52
N LYS A 89 8.65 -17.38 10.49
CA LYS A 89 7.81 -18.52 10.11
C LYS A 89 6.86 -18.84 11.27
N ALA A 90 5.63 -18.36 11.16
CA ALA A 90 4.56 -18.56 12.13
C ALA A 90 3.26 -18.99 11.41
N GLY A 91 2.25 -19.45 12.14
CA GLY A 91 1.07 -20.13 11.56
C GLY A 91 0.43 -19.46 10.33
N ASP A 92 0.35 -18.14 10.30
CA ASP A 92 -0.24 -17.37 9.19
C ASP A 92 0.79 -16.85 8.17
N VAL A 93 2.06 -17.25 8.29
CA VAL A 93 3.20 -16.76 7.49
C VAL A 93 4.05 -17.93 7.00
N GLU A 94 4.00 -18.16 5.69
CA GLU A 94 4.89 -19.08 5.01
C GLU A 94 6.03 -18.32 4.32
N VAL A 95 7.26 -18.82 4.46
CA VAL A 95 8.44 -18.24 3.81
C VAL A 95 8.73 -19.02 2.53
N LEU A 96 8.45 -18.41 1.36
CA LEU A 96 8.61 -19.03 0.04
C LEU A 96 10.04 -18.92 -0.50
N ARG A 97 10.69 -17.78 -0.28
CA ARG A 97 12.07 -17.53 -0.71
C ARG A 97 12.81 -16.74 0.35
N THR A 98 14.08 -17.06 0.52
CA THR A 98 14.99 -16.40 1.43
C THR A 98 16.32 -16.15 0.75
N GLN A 99 16.83 -14.94 0.91
CA GLN A 99 18.18 -14.57 0.53
C GLN A 99 18.79 -13.79 1.69
N VAL A 100 19.88 -14.29 2.24
CA VAL A 100 20.63 -13.63 3.32
C VAL A 100 21.92 -13.08 2.71
N GLU A 101 22.21 -11.81 2.97
CA GLU A 101 23.46 -11.19 2.51
C GLU A 101 24.68 -11.86 3.16
N ARG A 102 25.80 -11.91 2.41
CA ARG A 102 27.11 -12.30 2.95
C ARG A 102 27.55 -11.26 3.99
N GLY A 103 27.28 -11.54 5.26
CA GLY A 103 27.48 -10.63 6.38
C GLY A 103 26.31 -10.61 7.36
N GLY A 104 25.15 -11.14 6.94
CA GLY A 104 23.98 -11.31 7.82
C GLY A 104 23.36 -9.99 8.30
N LEU A 105 23.60 -8.88 7.59
CA LEU A 105 23.05 -7.56 7.91
C LEU A 105 21.90 -7.14 6.96
N ALA A 106 21.61 -7.94 5.94
CA ALA A 106 20.39 -7.80 5.15
C ALA A 106 19.79 -9.18 4.83
N VAL A 107 18.46 -9.23 4.82
CA VAL A 107 17.69 -10.42 4.44
C VAL A 107 16.51 -10.01 3.57
N TRP A 108 16.37 -10.69 2.43
CA TRP A 108 15.20 -10.61 1.56
C TRP A 108 14.37 -11.87 1.74
N LEU A 109 13.07 -11.68 1.95
CA LEU A 109 12.08 -12.72 2.16
C LEU A 109 10.96 -12.55 1.15
N LEU A 110 10.52 -13.64 0.53
CA LEU A 110 9.21 -13.71 -0.11
C LEU A 110 8.29 -14.46 0.84
N LEU A 111 7.31 -13.75 1.39
CA LEU A 111 6.34 -14.28 2.34
C LEU A 111 5.00 -14.52 1.65
N ARG A 112 4.36 -15.62 2.00
CA ARG A 112 2.95 -15.90 1.74
C ARG A 112 2.21 -15.79 3.06
N LEU A 113 1.32 -14.81 3.13
CA LEU A 113 0.51 -14.49 4.29
C LEU A 113 -0.89 -15.08 4.11
N GLN A 114 -1.38 -15.77 5.14
CA GLN A 114 -2.76 -16.22 5.22
C GLN A 114 -3.58 -15.14 5.94
N VAL A 115 -4.36 -14.35 5.19
CA VAL A 115 -5.17 -13.27 5.75
C VAL A 115 -6.62 -13.76 5.92
N PRO A 116 -7.15 -13.86 7.16
CA PRO A 116 -8.45 -14.48 7.45
C PRO A 116 -9.65 -13.93 6.65
N SER A 117 -9.57 -12.71 6.13
CA SER A 117 -10.65 -12.02 5.40
C SER A 117 -10.50 -11.99 3.87
N VAL A 118 -9.33 -12.37 3.33
CA VAL A 118 -8.99 -12.15 1.90
C VAL A 118 -8.33 -13.36 1.26
N GLY A 119 -7.94 -14.35 2.08
CA GLY A 119 -7.15 -15.47 1.63
C GLY A 119 -5.66 -15.12 1.53
N VAL A 120 -5.02 -15.62 0.47
CA VAL A 120 -3.57 -15.62 0.35
C VAL A 120 -3.06 -14.28 -0.20
N ARG A 121 -2.05 -13.69 0.45
CA ARG A 121 -1.34 -12.49 -0.03
C ARG A 121 0.16 -12.71 0.01
N CYS A 122 0.89 -12.29 -1.03
CA CYS A 122 2.34 -12.41 -1.06
C CYS A 122 3.00 -11.05 -0.87
N ARG A 123 4.11 -11.04 -0.13
CA ARG A 123 4.89 -9.85 0.13
C ARG A 123 6.38 -10.15 0.03
N GLU A 124 7.09 -9.26 -0.63
CA GLU A 124 8.54 -9.21 -0.47
C GLU A 124 8.87 -8.32 0.72
N VAL A 125 9.67 -8.85 1.63
CA VAL A 125 10.11 -8.17 2.86
C VAL A 125 11.62 -8.09 2.84
N VAL A 126 12.14 -6.89 3.10
CA VAL A 126 13.56 -6.62 3.23
C VAL A 126 13.81 -6.18 4.67
N VAL A 127 14.66 -6.93 5.37
CA VAL A 127 15.12 -6.59 6.71
C VAL A 127 16.57 -6.13 6.60
N LEU A 128 16.87 -4.94 7.11
CA LEU A 128 18.18 -4.28 7.02
C LEU A 128 18.66 -3.90 8.41
N GLY A 129 19.96 -4.09 8.64
CA GLY A 129 20.64 -3.74 9.90
C GLY A 129 20.32 -4.70 11.03
N ALA A 130 21.27 -4.86 11.97
CA ALA A 130 21.04 -5.60 13.21
C ALA A 130 20.59 -4.67 14.37
N THR A 131 21.04 -3.41 14.36
CA THR A 131 20.68 -2.36 15.32
C THR A 131 21.00 -0.97 14.75
N PRO A 132 20.01 -0.14 14.38
CA PRO A 132 18.58 -0.43 14.34
C PRO A 132 18.22 -1.41 13.22
N VAL A 133 17.09 -2.12 13.40
CA VAL A 133 16.51 -3.00 12.38
C VAL A 133 15.43 -2.25 11.62
N GLU A 134 15.66 -2.06 10.33
CA GLU A 134 14.69 -1.51 9.39
C GLU A 134 14.00 -2.64 8.64
N VAL A 135 12.67 -2.58 8.56
CA VAL A 135 11.86 -3.56 7.82
C VAL A 135 11.07 -2.82 6.77
N ASN A 136 11.34 -3.13 5.51
CA ASN A 136 10.59 -2.63 4.37
C ASN A 136 9.80 -3.79 3.77
N SER A 137 8.62 -3.51 3.23
CA SER A 137 7.83 -4.53 2.54
C SER A 137 7.11 -3.97 1.34
N ARG A 138 6.84 -4.83 0.36
CA ARG A 138 5.97 -4.52 -0.78
C ARG A 138 5.09 -5.71 -1.11
N ARG A 139 3.86 -5.45 -1.51
CA ARG A 139 2.97 -6.47 -2.08
C ARG A 139 3.48 -6.98 -3.42
N VAL A 140 3.40 -8.29 -3.63
CA VAL A 140 3.69 -8.96 -4.90
C VAL A 140 2.62 -10.01 -5.19
N ASP A 141 2.52 -10.42 -6.46
CA ASP A 141 1.63 -11.51 -6.82
C ASP A 141 2.14 -12.85 -6.25
N CYS A 142 1.20 -13.63 -5.73
CA CYS A 142 1.36 -15.06 -5.54
C CYS A 142 1.04 -15.78 -6.86
#